data_AF-A0A925NUV6-F1
#
_entry.id   AF-A0A925NUV6-F1
#
_cell.length_a   1.000
_cell.length_b   1.000
_cell.length_c   1.000
_cell.angle_alpha   90.00
_cell.angle_beta   90.00
_cell.angle_gamma   90.00
#
_symmetry.space_group_name_H-M   'P 1'
#
loop_
_entity.id
_entity.type
_entity.pdbx_description
1 polymer ?
#
loop_
_entity_poly.entity_id
_entity_poly.type
_entity_poly.pdbx_seq_one_letter_code
_entity_poly.pdbx_strand_id
1 'polypeptide(L)'
;MKTIEEVVTAFNQQLSAEMPDYELLEQSVSQLTELCESIPESDDSLAEEDGQAVHGGVVLMDFKEHSEEKQEEARLLKIENIKQQNFEQAANMRDVEKECNTYLEFKKYYGLEKSAFVLLHGFLIYTYFGDATNDEPVREFLEKKDYLMNMKVSYGKHVEELVGYRD
;
A
#
# COMPACT_ATOMS: atom_id res chain seq x y z
N MET A 1 25.43 -10.97 0.12
CA MET A 1 23.96 -10.96 0.23
C MET A 1 23.55 -9.51 0.01
N LYS A 2 22.62 -9.22 -0.91
CA LYS A 2 22.13 -7.85 -1.09
C LYS A 2 21.20 -7.51 0.07
N THR A 3 21.19 -6.27 0.55
CA THR A 3 20.21 -5.82 1.57
C THR A 3 18.84 -5.60 0.92
N ILE A 4 17.76 -5.62 1.70
CA ILE A 4 16.41 -5.31 1.18
C ILE A 4 16.38 -3.90 0.56
N GLU A 5 17.05 -2.93 1.18
CA GLU A 5 17.14 -1.57 0.68
C GLU A 5 17.80 -1.50 -0.71
N GLU A 6 18.87 -2.26 -0.94
CA GLU A 6 19.56 -2.34 -2.24
C GLU A 6 18.64 -2.92 -3.32
N VAL A 7 17.83 -3.93 -2.98
CA VAL A 7 16.89 -4.56 -3.92
C VAL A 7 15.71 -3.64 -4.20
N VAL A 8 15.13 -3.00 -3.18
CA VAL A 8 14.05 -2.00 -3.34
C VAL A 8 14.50 -0.84 -4.22
N THR A 9 15.71 -0.32 -3.99
CA THR A 9 16.25 0.80 -4.77
C THR A 9 16.44 0.41 -6.23
N ALA A 10 17.00 -0.77 -6.50
CA ALA A 10 17.17 -1.27 -7.86
C ALA A 10 15.82 -1.51 -8.55
N PHE A 11 14.84 -2.04 -7.83
CA PHE A 11 13.50 -2.28 -8.37
C PHE A 11 12.81 -0.97 -8.74
N ASN A 12 12.84 0.03 -7.85
CA ASN A 12 12.20 1.32 -8.09
C ASN A 12 12.81 2.05 -9.31
N GLN A 13 14.08 1.80 -9.65
CA GLN A 13 14.67 2.30 -10.90
C GLN A 13 14.12 1.58 -12.13
N GLN A 14 13.91 0.27 -12.04
CA GLN A 14 13.32 -0.54 -13.12
C GLN A 14 11.83 -0.23 -13.33
N LEU A 15 11.10 0.13 -12.28
CA LEU A 15 9.69 0.48 -12.35
C LEU A 15 9.43 1.64 -13.34
N SER A 16 10.36 2.59 -13.43
CA SER A 16 10.30 3.74 -14.34
C SER A 16 10.93 3.50 -15.72
N ALA A 17 11.42 2.29 -16.01
CA ALA A 17 12.07 2.00 -17.30
C ALA A 17 11.06 1.97 -18.46
N GLU A 18 11.47 2.50 -19.62
CA GLU A 18 10.60 2.68 -20.80
C GLU A 18 10.13 1.37 -21.45
N MET A 19 10.86 0.27 -21.24
CA MET A 19 10.49 -1.05 -21.75
C MET A 19 10.35 -2.06 -20.59
N PRO A 20 9.15 -2.63 -20.38
CA PRO A 20 8.97 -3.70 -19.40
C PRO A 20 9.72 -4.96 -19.84
N ASP A 21 10.68 -5.38 -19.02
CA ASP A 21 11.09 -6.79 -19.01
C ASP A 21 10.26 -7.50 -17.94
N TYR A 22 9.15 -8.09 -18.39
CA TYR A 22 8.19 -8.76 -17.50
C TYR A 22 8.85 -9.87 -16.70
N GLU A 23 9.73 -10.67 -17.31
CA GLU A 23 10.44 -11.74 -16.62
C GLU A 23 11.36 -11.17 -15.53
N LEU A 24 12.06 -10.06 -15.83
CA LEU A 24 12.92 -9.39 -14.85
C LEU A 24 12.12 -8.77 -13.69
N LEU A 25 10.95 -8.20 -13.98
CA LEU A 25 10.05 -7.64 -12.96
C LEU A 25 9.53 -8.75 -12.04
N GLU A 26 9.03 -9.85 -12.60
CA GLU A 26 8.55 -11.00 -11.82
C GLU A 26 9.66 -11.61 -10.96
N GLN A 27 10.87 -11.74 -11.51
CA GLN A 27 12.04 -12.20 -10.76
C GLN A 27 12.39 -11.26 -9.61
N SER A 28 12.34 -9.94 -9.86
CA SER A 28 12.71 -8.96 -8.85
C SER A 28 11.66 -8.82 -7.75
N VAL A 29 10.36 -8.90 -8.07
CA VAL A 29 9.30 -8.99 -7.05
C VAL A 29 9.42 -10.30 -6.27
N SER A 30 9.68 -11.43 -6.93
CA SER A 30 9.88 -12.72 -6.25
C SER A 30 11.06 -12.67 -5.28
N GLN A 31 12.20 -12.09 -5.68
CA GLN A 31 13.36 -11.89 -4.81
C GLN A 31 13.02 -10.99 -3.62
N LEU A 32 12.26 -9.91 -3.83
CA LEU A 32 11.81 -9.04 -2.76
C LEU A 32 10.91 -9.78 -1.77
N THR A 33 9.96 -10.58 -2.25
CA THR A 33 9.10 -11.39 -1.39
C THR A 33 9.90 -12.41 -0.59
N GLU A 34 10.76 -13.20 -1.25
CA GLU A 34 11.60 -14.22 -0.58
C GLU A 34 12.48 -13.60 0.50
N LEU A 35 13.07 -12.42 0.22
CA LEU A 35 13.86 -11.68 1.20
C LEU A 35 13.03 -11.26 2.41
N CYS A 36 11.80 -10.79 2.21
CA CYS A 36 10.91 -10.41 3.31
C CYS A 36 10.47 -11.63 4.12
N GLU A 37 10.08 -12.73 3.47
CA GLU A 37 9.68 -13.99 4.14
C GLU A 37 10.83 -14.66 4.91
N SER A 38 12.07 -14.42 4.50
CA SER A 38 13.26 -14.96 5.17
C SER A 38 13.62 -14.23 6.46
N ILE A 39 12.99 -13.08 6.74
CA ILE A 39 13.23 -12.34 7.97
C ILE A 39 12.40 -12.99 9.08
N PRO A 40 13.04 -13.50 10.15
CA PRO A 40 12.32 -14.17 11.22
C PRO A 40 11.29 -13.19 11.79
N GLU A 41 10.06 -13.68 12.00
CA GLU A 41 9.05 -12.98 12.79
C GLU A 41 9.71 -12.65 14.14
N SER A 42 10.14 -11.40 14.32
CA SER A 42 10.77 -11.00 15.56
C SER A 42 9.69 -11.00 16.63
N ASP A 43 9.84 -11.85 17.63
CA ASP A 43 9.16 -11.73 18.91
C ASP A 43 9.41 -10.29 19.40
N ASP A 44 8.34 -9.51 19.62
CA ASP A 44 8.24 -8.04 19.81
C ASP A 44 9.16 -7.40 20.89
N SER A 45 10.11 -8.13 21.43
CA SER A 45 10.94 -7.75 22.58
C SER A 45 12.26 -7.04 22.25
N LEU A 46 12.67 -6.90 20.98
CA LEU A 46 14.00 -6.35 20.61
C LEU A 46 14.00 -5.40 19.40
N ALA A 47 12.91 -4.65 19.16
CA ALA A 47 12.88 -3.60 18.13
C ALA A 47 13.54 -2.27 18.58
N GLU A 48 14.60 -2.34 19.40
CA GLU A 48 15.41 -1.20 19.79
C GLU A 48 16.88 -1.52 19.51
N GLU A 49 17.42 -1.03 18.38
CA GLU A 49 18.55 -0.09 18.40
C GLU A 49 19.14 0.21 17.02
N ASP A 50 19.04 -0.64 16.01
CA ASP A 50 19.52 -0.31 14.65
C ASP A 50 19.06 -1.39 13.65
N GLY A 51 18.25 -1.02 12.64
CA GLY A 51 17.89 -1.92 11.53
C GLY A 51 16.52 -2.58 11.68
N GLN A 52 15.57 -2.05 10.91
CA GLN A 52 14.17 -2.45 10.81
C GLN A 52 13.99 -3.98 10.74
N ALA A 53 13.33 -4.56 11.74
CA ALA A 53 12.74 -5.89 11.59
C ALA A 53 11.64 -5.80 10.52
N VAL A 54 11.75 -6.61 9.48
CA VAL A 54 10.75 -6.71 8.42
C VAL A 54 9.84 -7.90 8.74
N HIS A 55 8.56 -7.66 8.96
CA HIS A 55 7.55 -8.71 8.97
C HIS A 55 7.38 -9.25 7.55
N GLY A 56 7.40 -10.57 7.42
CA GLY A 56 7.39 -11.27 6.14
C GLY A 56 6.08 -11.12 5.37
N GLY A 57 5.93 -10.02 4.64
CA GLY A 57 4.80 -9.80 3.76
C GLY A 57 5.01 -8.62 2.80
N VAL A 58 4.53 -8.79 1.57
CA VAL A 58 4.39 -7.69 0.61
C VAL A 58 2.94 -7.22 0.64
N VAL A 59 2.70 -5.91 0.78
CA VAL A 59 1.35 -5.32 0.85
C VAL A 59 1.13 -4.45 -0.37
N LEU A 60 0.04 -4.66 -1.09
CA LEU A 60 -0.41 -3.76 -2.17
C LEU A 60 -1.33 -2.68 -1.59
N MET A 61 -0.98 -1.40 -1.78
CA MET A 61 -1.84 -0.26 -1.47
C MET A 61 -2.25 0.46 -2.75
N ASP A 62 -3.51 0.27 -3.16
CA ASP A 62 -4.08 0.90 -4.36
C ASP A 62 -4.58 2.33 -4.04
N PHE A 63 -3.75 3.33 -4.29
CA PHE A 63 -4.10 4.75 -4.18
C PHE A 63 -4.86 5.28 -5.39
N LYS A 64 -4.87 4.53 -6.50
CA LYS A 64 -5.63 4.89 -7.70
C LYS A 64 -7.13 4.73 -7.48
N GLU A 65 -7.54 3.61 -6.89
CA GLU A 65 -8.93 3.35 -6.50
C GLU A 65 -9.39 4.19 -5.29
N HIS A 66 -8.45 4.65 -4.45
CA HIS A 66 -8.74 5.47 -3.26
C HIS A 66 -8.27 6.92 -3.39
N SER A 67 -8.58 7.53 -4.55
CA SER A 67 -8.16 8.89 -4.91
C SER A 67 -9.11 9.98 -4.39
N GLU A 68 -8.67 11.25 -4.47
CA GLU A 68 -9.52 12.43 -4.19
C GLU A 68 -10.75 12.48 -5.11
N GLU A 69 -10.59 12.05 -6.37
CA GLU A 69 -11.71 11.95 -7.32
C GLU A 69 -12.75 10.93 -6.84
N LYS A 70 -12.30 9.74 -6.42
CA LYS A 70 -13.22 8.71 -5.90
C LYS A 70 -13.90 9.13 -4.61
N GLN A 71 -13.17 9.81 -3.73
CA GLN A 71 -13.73 10.37 -2.51
C GLN A 71 -14.87 11.36 -2.81
N GLU A 72 -14.64 12.28 -3.75
CA GLU A 72 -15.64 13.27 -4.14
C GLU A 72 -16.84 12.63 -4.83
N GLU A 73 -16.62 11.63 -5.69
CA GLU A 73 -17.68 10.83 -6.31
C GLU A 73 -18.57 10.17 -5.23
N ALA A 74 -17.95 9.48 -4.27
CA ALA A 74 -18.65 8.84 -3.16
C ALA A 74 -19.44 9.86 -2.32
N ARG A 75 -18.86 11.04 -2.06
CA ARG A 75 -19.53 12.13 -1.34
C ARG A 75 -20.79 12.62 -2.08
N LEU A 76 -20.70 12.83 -3.40
CA LEU A 76 -21.82 13.27 -4.23
C LEU A 76 -22.92 12.21 -4.30
N LEU A 77 -22.57 10.95 -4.54
CA LEU A 77 -23.50 9.82 -4.58
C LEU A 77 -24.19 9.60 -3.23
N LYS A 78 -23.45 9.74 -2.11
CA LYS A 78 -24.04 9.71 -0.76
C LYS A 78 -25.15 10.76 -0.61
N ILE A 79 -24.88 12.01 -1.01
CA ILE A 79 -25.86 13.11 -0.93
C ILE A 79 -27.08 12.83 -1.80
N GLU A 80 -26.88 12.32 -3.01
CA GLU A 80 -27.96 11.96 -3.93
C GLU A 80 -28.85 10.85 -3.34
N ASN A 81 -28.24 9.77 -2.84
CA ASN A 81 -28.97 8.66 -2.23
C ASN A 81 -29.77 9.09 -1.00
N ILE A 82 -29.25 10.02 -0.18
CA ILE A 82 -30.01 10.61 0.93
C ILE A 82 -31.26 11.35 0.42
N LYS A 83 -31.13 12.14 -0.67
CA LYS A 83 -32.28 12.85 -1.27
C LYS A 83 -33.33 11.88 -1.81
N GLN A 84 -32.88 10.74 -2.35
CA GLN A 84 -33.75 9.68 -2.87
C GLN A 84 -34.27 8.74 -1.76
N GLN A 85 -33.93 8.97 -0.48
CA GLN A 85 -34.24 8.11 0.66
C GLN A 85 -33.68 6.67 0.54
N ASN A 86 -32.64 6.49 -0.28
CA ASN A 86 -31.91 5.24 -0.42
C ASN A 86 -30.78 5.15 0.63
N PHE A 87 -31.15 4.89 1.88
CA PHE A 87 -30.21 4.95 3.01
C PHE A 87 -29.16 3.85 3.00
N GLU A 88 -29.45 2.69 2.42
CA GLU A 88 -28.48 1.59 2.30
C GLU A 88 -27.31 2.00 1.40
N GLN A 89 -27.62 2.52 0.21
CA GLN A 89 -26.57 3.00 -0.69
C GLN A 89 -25.85 4.24 -0.14
N ALA A 90 -26.56 5.12 0.57
CA ALA A 90 -25.91 6.24 1.25
C ALA A 90 -24.92 5.78 2.33
N ALA A 91 -25.22 4.69 3.05
CA ALA A 91 -24.30 4.09 4.00
C ALA A 91 -23.07 3.49 3.31
N ASN A 92 -23.28 2.74 2.22
CA ASN A 92 -22.16 2.18 1.43
C ASN A 92 -21.22 3.29 0.93
N MET A 93 -21.78 4.38 0.40
CA MET A 93 -20.97 5.51 -0.09
C MET A 93 -20.24 6.25 1.04
N ARG A 94 -20.79 6.26 2.25
CA ARG A 94 -20.09 6.79 3.43
C ARG A 94 -18.88 5.93 3.79
N ASP A 95 -18.99 4.61 3.68
CA ASP A 95 -17.88 3.70 3.96
C ASP A 95 -16.76 3.88 2.93
N VAL A 96 -17.10 3.98 1.64
CA VAL A 96 -16.13 4.30 0.56
C VAL A 96 -15.44 5.64 0.81
N GLU A 97 -16.20 6.70 1.12
CA GLU A 97 -15.63 8.02 1.44
C GLU A 97 -14.67 7.97 2.64
N LYS A 98 -14.98 7.16 3.66
CA LYS A 98 -14.10 6.96 4.83
C LYS A 98 -12.83 6.20 4.46
N GLU A 99 -12.94 5.20 3.59
CA GLU A 99 -11.80 4.45 3.09
C GLU A 99 -10.86 5.34 2.26
N CYS A 100 -11.39 6.13 1.32
CA CYS A 100 -10.58 7.09 0.57
C CYS A 100 -9.88 8.11 1.49
N ASN A 101 -10.59 8.66 2.48
CA ASN A 101 -9.98 9.55 3.49
C ASN A 101 -8.76 8.91 4.16
N THR A 102 -8.90 7.64 4.53
CA THR A 102 -7.85 6.90 5.21
C THR A 102 -6.60 6.77 4.35
N TYR A 103 -6.76 6.41 3.07
CA TYR A 103 -5.66 6.32 2.12
C TYR A 103 -5.03 7.69 1.87
N LEU A 104 -5.83 8.74 1.69
CA LEU A 104 -5.32 10.10 1.46
C LEU A 104 -4.51 10.63 2.65
N GLU A 105 -4.94 10.35 3.88
CA GLU A 105 -4.20 10.72 5.08
C GLU A 105 -2.90 9.92 5.22
N PHE A 106 -2.93 8.61 4.94
CA PHE A 106 -1.73 7.78 4.90
C PHE A 106 -0.73 8.29 3.86
N LYS A 107 -1.20 8.56 2.63
CA LYS A 107 -0.42 9.17 1.55
C LYS A 107 0.28 10.44 2.02
N LYS A 108 -0.47 11.34 2.66
CA LYS A 108 0.04 12.62 3.17
C LYS A 108 1.06 12.44 4.28
N TYR A 109 0.79 11.52 5.22
CA TYR A 109 1.66 11.30 6.37
C TYR A 109 3.05 10.77 5.96
N TYR A 110 3.09 9.81 5.03
CA TYR A 110 4.35 9.22 4.55
C TYR A 110 4.95 9.94 3.33
N GLY A 111 4.32 11.01 2.83
CA GLY A 111 4.81 11.76 1.66
C GLY A 111 4.85 10.92 0.38
N LEU A 112 3.86 10.05 0.17
CA LEU A 112 3.79 9.15 -0.97
C LEU A 112 3.23 9.91 -2.18
N GLU A 113 3.98 9.95 -3.27
CA GLU A 113 3.60 10.75 -4.45
C GLU A 113 3.49 9.95 -5.76
N LYS A 114 4.02 8.74 -5.79
CA LYS A 114 4.13 7.91 -7.00
C LYS A 114 4.16 6.44 -6.67
N SER A 115 4.06 5.59 -7.70
CA SER A 115 4.22 4.17 -7.48
C SER A 115 5.65 3.77 -7.12
N ALA A 116 5.79 2.96 -6.08
CA ALA A 116 7.07 2.49 -5.57
C ALA A 116 6.89 1.34 -4.56
N PHE A 117 7.94 0.55 -4.41
CA PHE A 117 8.12 -0.23 -3.19
C PHE A 117 8.73 0.64 -2.09
N VAL A 118 8.12 0.62 -0.91
CA VAL A 118 8.58 1.32 0.30
C VAL A 118 8.59 0.36 1.49
N LEU A 119 9.58 0.51 2.36
CA LEU A 119 9.66 -0.28 3.59
C LEU A 119 9.09 0.57 4.73
N LEU A 120 7.94 0.16 5.29
CA LEU A 120 7.23 0.88 6.35
C LEU A 120 6.82 -0.09 7.45
N HIS A 121 7.23 0.18 8.69
CA HIS A 121 6.88 -0.64 9.88
C HIS A 121 7.18 -2.12 9.71
N GLY A 122 8.28 -2.41 9.03
CA GLY A 122 8.66 -3.77 8.72
C GLY A 122 7.85 -4.42 7.60
N PHE A 123 6.94 -3.73 6.92
CA PHE A 123 6.26 -4.27 5.74
C PHE A 123 6.85 -3.69 4.47
N LEU A 124 7.00 -4.54 3.45
CA LEU A 124 7.30 -4.09 2.12
C LEU A 124 5.99 -3.72 1.42
N ILE A 125 5.73 -2.43 1.27
CA ILE A 125 4.49 -1.90 0.71
C ILE A 125 4.74 -1.47 -0.74
N TYR A 126 3.95 -1.98 -1.67
CA TYR A 126 3.83 -1.43 -3.01
C TYR A 126 2.74 -0.37 -3.02
N THR A 127 3.13 0.90 -3.21
CA THR A 127 2.20 1.99 -3.42
C THR A 127 1.82 2.00 -4.91
N TYR A 128 0.56 1.79 -5.24
CA TYR A 128 0.08 1.79 -6.63
C TYR A 128 -0.75 3.05 -6.89
N PHE A 129 -0.23 3.91 -7.76
CA PHE A 129 -0.87 5.14 -8.24
C PHE A 129 -1.34 5.03 -9.71
N GLY A 130 -0.86 4.02 -10.44
CA GLY A 130 -1.12 3.88 -11.87
C GLY A 130 -0.36 4.90 -12.74
N ASP A 131 0.74 5.45 -12.23
CA ASP A 131 1.55 6.48 -12.86
C ASP A 131 2.89 5.97 -13.42
N ALA A 132 3.34 4.78 -13.02
CA ALA A 132 4.56 4.17 -13.54
C ALA A 132 4.29 3.24 -14.74
N THR A 133 5.26 3.15 -15.66
CA THR A 133 5.18 2.29 -16.85
C THR A 133 4.81 0.84 -16.52
N ASN A 134 5.36 0.34 -15.41
CA ASN A 134 5.26 -1.05 -15.02
C ASN A 134 4.29 -1.27 -13.84
N ASP A 135 3.38 -0.34 -13.59
CA ASP A 135 2.41 -0.43 -12.49
C ASP A 135 1.43 -1.59 -12.62
N GLU A 136 0.82 -1.71 -13.80
CA GLU A 136 -0.19 -2.75 -14.04
C GLU A 136 0.39 -4.16 -13.96
N PRO A 137 1.55 -4.47 -14.58
CA PRO A 137 2.20 -5.77 -14.43
C PRO A 137 2.55 -6.12 -12.98
N VAL A 138 3.06 -5.15 -12.20
CA VAL A 138 3.40 -5.38 -10.79
C VAL A 138 2.15 -5.63 -9.95
N ARG A 139 1.09 -4.85 -10.17
CA ARG A 139 -0.21 -5.06 -9.51
C ARG A 139 -0.75 -6.46 -9.78
N GLU A 140 -0.82 -6.86 -11.05
CA GLU A 140 -1.30 -8.19 -11.45
C GLU A 140 -0.47 -9.32 -10.81
N PHE A 141 0.85 -9.15 -10.71
CA PHE A 141 1.71 -10.15 -10.08
C PHE A 141 1.42 -10.29 -8.59
N LEU A 142 1.28 -9.16 -7.88
CA LEU A 142 0.99 -9.15 -6.44
C LEU A 142 -0.41 -9.72 -6.14
N GLU A 143 -1.40 -9.45 -6.99
CA GLU A 143 -2.75 -10.00 -6.88
C GLU A 143 -2.79 -11.52 -7.09
N LYS A 144 -2.04 -12.06 -8.07
CA LYS A 144 -2.01 -13.51 -8.38
C LYS A 144 -1.48 -14.38 -7.26
N LYS A 145 -0.70 -13.82 -6.36
CA LYS A 145 0.01 -14.56 -5.31
C LYS A 145 -0.70 -14.55 -3.96
N ASP A 146 -1.93 -14.02 -3.89
CA ASP A 146 -2.66 -13.80 -2.64
C ASP A 146 -1.84 -12.99 -1.60
N TYR A 147 -0.85 -12.19 -2.03
CA TYR A 147 -0.12 -11.25 -1.15
C TYR A 147 -1.01 -10.07 -0.72
N LEU A 148 -2.29 -10.11 -1.05
CA LEU A 148 -3.30 -9.19 -0.57
C LEU A 148 -3.56 -9.43 0.92
N MET A 149 -2.60 -9.05 1.77
CA MET A 149 -3.02 -8.42 3.01
C MET A 149 -3.72 -7.13 2.60
N ASN A 150 -5.05 -7.23 2.49
CA ASN A 150 -5.93 -6.09 2.67
C ASN A 150 -5.71 -5.62 4.10
N MET A 151 -4.61 -4.90 4.34
CA MET A 151 -4.45 -4.07 5.52
C MET A 151 -5.60 -3.08 5.44
N LYS A 152 -6.73 -3.45 6.03
CA LYS A 152 -7.78 -2.50 6.36
C LYS A 152 -7.10 -1.52 7.28
N VAL A 153 -6.67 -0.39 6.72
CA VAL A 153 -6.17 0.74 7.48
C VAL A 153 -7.36 1.20 8.31
N SER A 154 -7.51 0.62 9.50
CA SER A 154 -8.66 0.80 10.36
C SER A 154 -8.37 2.04 11.20
N TYR A 155 -9.00 3.15 10.87
CA TYR A 155 -8.97 4.35 11.70
C TYR A 155 -9.59 4.07 13.07
N GLY A 156 -8.75 4.22 14.11
CA GLY A 156 -9.16 4.26 15.51
C GLY A 156 -8.26 3.51 16.50
N LYS A 157 -7.35 2.63 16.04
CA LYS A 157 -6.35 1.99 16.91
C LYS A 157 -5.03 1.64 16.21
N HIS A 158 -5.08 1.03 15.03
CA HIS A 158 -3.86 0.58 14.34
C HIS A 158 -3.14 1.69 13.56
N VAL A 159 -3.84 2.75 13.15
CA VAL A 159 -3.18 3.94 12.60
C VAL A 159 -2.43 4.69 13.69
N GLU A 160 -2.91 4.75 14.94
CA GLU A 160 -2.13 5.35 16.05
C GLU A 160 -0.88 4.52 16.37
N GLU A 161 -0.97 3.19 16.30
CA GLU A 161 0.16 2.27 16.46
C GLU A 161 1.17 2.35 15.30
N LEU A 162 0.72 2.60 14.05
CA LEU A 162 1.58 2.80 12.87
C LEU A 162 2.09 4.25 12.72
N VAL A 163 1.37 5.25 13.19
CA VAL A 163 1.63 6.67 12.88
C VAL A 163 2.24 7.40 14.08
N GLY A 164 2.49 6.73 15.21
CA GLY A 164 3.39 7.21 16.26
C GLY A 164 3.14 8.66 16.70
N TYR A 165 1.88 9.07 16.84
CA TYR A 165 1.56 10.34 17.48
C TYR A 165 1.78 10.17 18.98
N ARG A 166 2.92 10.68 19.47
CA ARG A 166 3.04 11.11 20.87
C ARG A 166 2.55 12.55 20.95
N ASP A 167 1.48 12.75 21.71
CA ASP A 167 1.02 14.07 22.19
C ASP A 167 2.15 14.85 22.89
#